data_AF-A0A0N1CZC5-F1
#
_entry.id   AF-A0A0N1CZC5-F1
#
_cell.length_a   1.000
_cell.length_b   1.000
_cell.length_c   1.000
_cell.angle_alpha   90.00
_cell.angle_beta   90.00
_cell.angle_gamma   90.00
#
_symmetry.space_group_name_H-M   'P 1'
#
loop_
_entity.id
_entity.type
_entity.pdbx_description
1 polymer ?
#
loop_
_entity_poly.entity_id
_entity_poly.type
_entity_poly.pdbx_seq_one_letter_code
_entity_poly.pdbx_strand_id
1 'polypeptide(L)'
;MGFLYLAALLVSLFGMVMLDRRFQLFFWRDVPRAAVTLLVGVVFFLIWDVVGIDLGIFFRGETSFMTGVLVATELPLEEVFFLALLCYLTMNLLAGARMAASVVLDRRDASRAGRPVDGVPS
;
A
#
# COMPACT_ATOMS: atom_id res chain seq x y z
N MET A 1 -1.20 -20.43 18.92
CA MET A 1 -0.27 -19.28 18.87
C MET A 1 -0.77 -18.32 17.79
N GLY A 2 -1.90 -17.66 18.04
CA GLY A 2 -2.67 -16.95 17.00
C GLY A 2 -2.36 -15.46 16.81
N PHE A 3 -1.52 -14.87 17.67
CA PHE A 3 -1.32 -13.41 17.69
C PHE A 3 -0.14 -12.92 16.86
N LEU A 4 0.73 -13.82 16.39
CA LEU A 4 1.93 -13.45 15.65
C LEU A 4 1.62 -12.83 14.29
N TYR A 5 0.58 -13.33 13.60
CA TYR A 5 0.20 -12.79 12.30
C TYR A 5 -0.37 -11.37 12.44
N LEU A 6 -1.32 -11.18 13.35
CA LEU A 6 -1.87 -9.85 13.64
C LEU A 6 -0.77 -8.88 14.10
N ALA A 7 0.16 -9.32 14.96
CA ALA A 7 1.28 -8.50 15.39
C ALA A 7 2.19 -8.10 14.20
N ALA A 8 2.51 -9.03 13.31
CA ALA A 8 3.29 -8.74 12.10
C ALA A 8 2.59 -7.75 11.17
N LEU A 9 1.26 -7.87 11.00
CA LEU A 9 0.46 -6.91 10.24
C LEU A 9 0.49 -5.51 10.87
N LEU A 10 0.32 -5.41 12.19
CA LEU A 10 0.37 -4.14 12.90
C LEU A 10 1.75 -3.47 12.82
N VAL A 11 2.83 -4.25 12.96
CA VAL A 11 4.20 -3.75 12.78
C VAL A 11 4.43 -3.26 11.35
N SER A 12 3.92 -4.00 10.35
CA SER A 12 4.02 -3.61 8.94
C SER A 12 3.24 -2.32 8.66
N LEU A 13 2.01 -2.21 9.15
CA LEU A 13 1.18 -1.01 9.05
C LEU A 13 1.85 0.19 9.73
N PHE A 14 2.43 0.00 10.92
CA PHE A 14 3.19 1.04 11.60
C PHE A 14 4.38 1.51 10.75
N GLY A 15 5.12 0.58 10.14
CA GLY A 15 6.19 0.89 9.19
C GLY A 15 5.70 1.72 7.99
N MET A 16 4.54 1.38 7.43
CA MET A 16 3.93 2.16 6.33
C MET A 16 3.57 3.58 6.76
N VAL A 17 3.02 3.77 7.96
CA VAL A 17 2.74 5.11 8.51
C VAL A 17 4.02 5.93 8.70
N MET A 18 5.07 5.31 9.22
CA MET A 18 6.37 5.99 9.40
C MET A 18 6.98 6.41 8.06
N LEU A 19 6.91 5.56 7.03
CA LEU A 19 7.36 5.88 5.67
C LEU A 19 6.55 7.01 5.05
N ASP A 20 5.22 6.95 5.13
CA ASP A 20 4.34 7.99 4.58
C ASP A 20 4.60 9.34 5.27
N ARG A 21 4.77 9.34 6.59
CA ARG A 21 5.16 10.55 7.33
C ARG A 21 6.54 11.08 6.91
N ARG A 22 7.54 10.21 6.75
CA ARG A 22 8.93 10.63 6.48
C ARG A 22 9.07 11.28 5.12
N PHE A 23 8.36 10.78 4.13
CA PHE A 23 8.43 11.22 2.73
C PHE A 23 7.23 12.10 2.31
N GLN A 24 6.26 12.32 3.19
CA GLN A 24 5.02 13.06 2.92
C GLN A 24 4.32 12.58 1.63
N LEU A 25 4.14 11.27 1.50
CA LEU A 25 3.75 10.66 0.23
C LEU A 25 2.29 10.91 -0.12
N PHE A 26 1.35 10.37 0.68
CA PHE A 26 -0.06 10.33 0.33
C PHE A 26 -0.98 10.82 1.45
N PHE A 27 -0.93 10.25 2.67
CA PHE A 27 -1.72 10.79 3.79
C PHE A 27 -1.21 12.15 4.25
N TRP A 28 0.11 12.33 4.30
CA TRP A 28 0.72 13.60 4.75
C TRP A 28 0.68 14.69 3.68
N ARG A 29 0.25 14.34 2.46
CA ARG A 29 -0.01 15.27 1.37
C ARG A 29 -1.48 15.69 1.33
N ASP A 30 -2.41 14.74 1.42
CA ASP A 30 -3.87 14.97 1.38
C ASP A 30 -4.64 13.92 2.22
N VAL A 31 -4.72 14.13 3.54
CA VAL A 31 -5.38 13.22 4.50
C VAL A 31 -6.77 12.76 4.05
N PRO A 32 -7.73 13.64 3.66
CA PRO A 32 -9.08 13.19 3.35
C PRO A 32 -9.14 12.33 2.08
N ARG A 33 -8.34 12.65 1.06
CA ARG A 33 -8.32 11.87 -0.19
C ARG A 33 -7.66 10.52 0.04
N ALA A 34 -6.60 10.47 0.84
CA ALA A 34 -5.93 9.24 1.21
C ALA A 34 -6.86 8.32 2.02
N ALA A 35 -7.58 8.87 3.00
CA ALA A 35 -8.55 8.14 3.80
C ALA A 35 -9.68 7.57 2.94
N VAL A 36 -10.26 8.37 2.04
CA VAL A 36 -11.33 7.90 1.13
C VAL A 36 -10.80 6.80 0.20
N THR A 37 -9.61 6.98 -0.39
CA THR A 37 -9.02 5.98 -1.30
C THR A 37 -8.79 4.65 -0.58
N LEU A 38 -8.21 4.71 0.62
CA LEU A 38 -7.97 3.54 1.45
C LEU A 38 -9.30 2.85 1.82
N LEU A 39 -10.28 3.62 2.28
CA LEU A 39 -11.60 3.10 2.66
C LEU A 39 -12.29 2.43 1.48
N VAL A 40 -12.32 3.08 0.31
CA VAL A 40 -12.94 2.53 -0.90
C VAL A 40 -12.24 1.25 -1.34
N GLY A 41 -10.91 1.22 -1.34
CA GLY A 41 -10.14 0.02 -1.69
C GLY A 41 -10.42 -1.15 -0.75
N VAL A 42 -10.38 -0.91 0.56
CA VAL A 42 -10.68 -1.93 1.57
C VAL A 42 -12.10 -2.44 1.44
N VAL A 43 -13.10 -1.56 1.31
CA VAL A 43 -14.50 -1.96 1.15
C VAL A 43 -14.71 -2.77 -0.13
N PHE A 44 -14.10 -2.35 -1.25
CA PHE A 44 -14.16 -3.08 -2.51
C PHE A 44 -13.62 -4.50 -2.37
N PHE A 45 -12.44 -4.66 -1.77
CA PHE A 45 -11.85 -5.99 -1.58
C PHE A 45 -12.62 -6.83 -0.56
N LEU A 46 -13.20 -6.23 0.48
CA LEU A 46 -14.06 -6.96 1.42
C LEU A 46 -15.32 -7.49 0.74
N ILE A 47 -15.97 -6.69 -0.12
CA ILE A 47 -17.11 -7.15 -0.92
C ILE A 47 -16.68 -8.31 -1.82
N TRP A 48 -15.51 -8.17 -2.46
CA TRP A 48 -14.95 -9.22 -3.30
C TRP A 48 -14.67 -10.51 -2.51
N ASP A 49 -14.13 -10.40 -1.29
CA ASP A 49 -13.86 -11.53 -0.40
C ASP A 49 -15.15 -12.25 -0.05
N VAL A 50 -16.19 -11.52 0.37
CA VAL A 50 -17.50 -12.09 0.71
C VAL A 50 -18.09 -12.83 -0.49
N VAL A 51 -18.04 -12.23 -1.69
CA VAL A 51 -18.49 -12.91 -2.92
C VAL A 51 -17.66 -14.16 -3.20
N GLY A 52 -16.35 -14.11 -2.97
CA GLY A 52 -15.44 -15.22 -3.15
C GLY A 52 -15.70 -16.39 -2.18
N ILE A 53 -16.05 -16.07 -0.94
CA ILE A 53 -16.46 -17.05 0.10
C ILE A 53 -17.80 -17.68 -0.29
N ASP A 54 -18.79 -16.87 -0.67
CA ASP A 54 -20.13 -17.34 -1.07
C ASP A 54 -20.08 -18.27 -2.30
N LEU A 55 -19.15 -18.01 -3.22
CA LEU A 55 -18.91 -18.86 -4.40
C LEU A 55 -18.07 -20.12 -4.08
N GLY A 56 -17.58 -20.28 -2.86
CA GLY A 56 -16.72 -21.40 -2.46
C GLY A 56 -15.33 -21.37 -3.10
N ILE A 57 -14.89 -20.22 -3.58
CA ILE A 57 -13.56 -20.03 -4.21
C ILE A 57 -12.51 -19.75 -3.13
N PHE A 58 -12.88 -19.00 -2.09
CA PHE A 58 -12.04 -18.68 -0.94
C PHE A 58 -12.45 -19.53 0.25
N PHE A 59 -11.76 -20.67 0.43
CA PHE A 59 -11.86 -21.45 1.65
C PHE A 59 -10.78 -21.03 2.63
N ARG A 60 -11.16 -20.96 3.92
CA ARG A 60 -10.31 -20.65 5.07
C ARG A 60 -8.85 -21.04 4.84
N GLY A 61 -7.94 -20.09 5.01
CA GLY A 61 -6.64 -20.43 5.53
C GLY A 61 -6.79 -20.84 6.99
N GLU A 62 -7.33 -22.04 7.27
CA GLU A 62 -7.26 -22.72 8.58
C GLU A 62 -5.77 -22.92 8.90
N THR A 63 -5.09 -21.84 9.21
CA THR A 63 -3.71 -21.81 9.61
C THR A 63 -3.72 -21.64 11.12
N SER A 64 -2.98 -22.49 11.81
CA SER A 64 -2.85 -22.59 13.29
C SER A 64 -2.40 -21.28 14.00
N PHE A 65 -2.25 -20.20 13.22
CA PHE A 65 -1.72 -18.90 13.60
C PHE A 65 -2.74 -17.76 13.54
N MET A 66 -4.01 -18.00 13.25
CA MET A 66 -5.07 -16.98 13.37
C MET A 66 -5.56 -16.85 14.82
N THR A 67 -5.96 -15.63 15.21
CA THR A 67 -6.50 -15.35 16.56
C THR A 67 -7.86 -16.00 16.81
N GLY A 68 -8.58 -16.36 15.73
CA GLY A 68 -9.94 -16.90 15.78
C GLY A 68 -11.03 -15.82 15.90
N VAL A 69 -10.67 -14.54 15.85
CA VAL A 69 -11.62 -13.43 15.89
C VAL A 69 -12.19 -13.19 14.50
N LEU A 70 -13.51 -13.29 14.39
CA LEU A 70 -14.26 -13.11 13.15
C LEU A 70 -14.99 -11.76 13.16
N VAL A 71 -14.86 -11.02 12.06
CA VAL A 71 -15.58 -9.76 11.79
C VAL A 71 -16.94 -10.04 11.16
N ALA A 72 -17.07 -11.11 10.37
CA ALA A 72 -18.32 -11.62 9.79
C ALA A 72 -18.33 -13.16 9.86
N THR A 73 -19.42 -13.80 9.45
CA THR A 73 -19.67 -15.26 9.60
C THR A 73 -18.49 -16.15 9.18
N GLU A 74 -17.64 -15.70 8.26
CA GLU A 74 -16.42 -16.41 7.84
C GLU A 74 -15.21 -15.46 7.58
N LEU A 75 -15.21 -14.21 8.06
CA LEU A 75 -14.16 -13.23 7.74
C LEU A 75 -13.25 -12.93 8.95
N PRO A 76 -12.01 -13.44 9.00
CA PRO A 76 -11.03 -13.15 10.04
C PRO A 76 -10.70 -11.66 10.15
N LEU A 77 -10.51 -11.19 11.39
CA LEU A 77 -10.09 -9.81 11.65
C LEU A 77 -8.79 -9.46 10.94
N GLU A 78 -7.84 -10.39 10.89
CA GLU A 78 -6.54 -10.22 10.27
C GLU A 78 -6.63 -9.91 8.77
N GLU A 79 -7.66 -10.39 8.07
CA GLU A 79 -7.87 -10.11 6.65
C GLU A 79 -8.19 -8.63 6.43
N VAL A 80 -8.97 -8.00 7.32
CA VAL A 80 -9.22 -6.56 7.27
C VAL A 80 -7.91 -5.77 7.39
N PHE A 81 -7.03 -6.17 8.31
CA PHE A 81 -5.71 -5.55 8.48
C PHE A 81 -4.79 -5.81 7.29
N PHE A 82 -4.85 -7.02 6.71
CA PHE A 82 -4.09 -7.37 5.52
C PHE A 82 -4.53 -6.55 4.31
N LEU A 83 -5.84 -6.42 4.05
CA LEU A 83 -6.37 -5.60 2.97
C LEU A 83 -6.04 -4.13 3.17
N ALA A 84 -6.12 -3.63 4.40
CA ALA A 84 -5.68 -2.27 4.73
C ALA A 84 -4.19 -2.09 4.43
N LEU A 85 -3.34 -3.04 4.84
CA LEU A 85 -1.91 -3.02 4.53
C LEU A 85 -1.66 -3.07 3.03
N LEU A 86 -2.36 -3.93 2.28
CA LEU A 86 -2.23 -4.09 0.84
C LEU A 86 -2.59 -2.80 0.09
N CYS A 87 -3.72 -2.20 0.43
CA CYS A 87 -4.16 -0.93 -0.15
C CYS A 87 -3.16 0.18 0.18
N TYR A 88 -2.75 0.29 1.44
CA TYR A 88 -1.83 1.34 1.87
C TYR A 88 -0.42 1.17 1.27
N LEU A 89 0.07 -0.06 1.17
CA LEU A 89 1.32 -0.39 0.49
C LEU A 89 1.27 0.06 -0.97
N THR A 90 0.19 -0.24 -1.67
CA THR A 90 0.02 0.13 -3.08
C THR A 90 0.03 1.66 -3.26
N MET A 91 -0.66 2.39 -2.39
CA MET A 91 -0.66 3.86 -2.39
C MET A 91 0.74 4.43 -2.18
N ASN A 92 1.45 3.95 -1.16
CA ASN A 92 2.81 4.41 -0.85
C ASN A 92 3.81 4.04 -1.94
N LEU A 93 3.69 2.85 -2.55
CA LEU A 93 4.52 2.43 -3.66
C LEU A 93 4.33 3.32 -4.88
N LEU A 94 3.08 3.63 -5.24
CA LEU A 94 2.77 4.50 -6.37
C LEU A 94 3.27 5.93 -6.15
N ALA A 95 3.07 6.48 -4.96
CA ALA A 95 3.58 7.80 -4.59
C ALA A 95 5.12 7.83 -4.59
N GLY A 96 5.75 6.80 -4.02
CA GLY A 96 7.20 6.67 -3.93
C GLY A 96 7.84 6.52 -5.30
N ALA A 97 7.23 5.73 -6.19
CA ALA A 97 7.69 5.57 -7.57
C ALA A 97 7.62 6.88 -8.36
N ARG A 98 6.54 7.67 -8.20
CA ARG A 98 6.41 8.99 -8.84
C ARG A 98 7.47 9.97 -8.35
N MET A 99 7.73 10.00 -7.04
CA MET A 99 8.79 10.83 -6.46
C MET A 99 10.18 10.40 -6.93
N ALA A 100 10.47 9.09 -6.97
CA ALA A 100 11.74 8.59 -7.48
C ALA A 100 11.94 8.94 -8.96
N ALA A 101 10.88 8.82 -9.76
CA ALA A 101 10.91 9.18 -11.18
C ALA A 101 11.21 10.67 -11.38
N SER A 102 10.57 11.58 -10.62
CA SER A 102 10.84 13.03 -10.74
C SER A 102 12.30 13.36 -10.41
N VAL A 103 12.85 12.79 -9.34
CA VAL A 103 14.25 12.99 -8.95
C VAL A 103 15.22 12.50 -10.04
N VAL A 104 14.91 11.38 -10.71
CA VAL A 104 15.74 10.84 -11.79
C VAL A 104 15.66 11.73 -13.04
N LEU A 105 14.48 12.25 -13.37
CA LEU A 105 14.28 13.14 -14.52
C LEU A 105 15.01 14.47 -14.32
N ASP A 106 14.88 15.10 -13.13
CA ASP A 106 15.56 16.36 -12.82
C ASP A 106 17.09 16.24 -12.92
N ARG A 107 17.65 15.11 -12.46
CA ARG A 107 19.09 14.81 -12.58
C ARG A 107 19.54 14.66 -14.04
N ARG A 108 18.69 14.08 -14.90
CA ARG A 108 18.99 13.92 -16.33
C ARG A 108 19.00 15.27 -17.04
N ASP A 109 18.05 16.15 -16.72
CA ASP A 109 17.97 17.48 -17.33
C ASP A 109 19.13 18.37 -16.90
N ALA A 110 19.51 18.36 -15.62
CA ALA A 110 20.72 19.04 -15.14
C ALA A 110 22.00 18.54 -15.83
N SER A 111 22.11 17.24 -16.06
CA SER A 111 23.26 16.64 -16.77
C SER A 111 23.32 17.01 -18.25
N ARG A 112 22.16 17.23 -18.90
CA ARG A 112 22.05 17.69 -20.29
C ARG A 112 22.40 19.17 -20.43
N ALA A 113 21.92 20.02 -19.52
CA ALA A 113 22.20 21.45 -19.53
C ALA A 113 23.68 21.78 -19.29
N GLY A 114 24.41 20.91 -18.58
CA GLY A 114 25.85 21.05 -18.35
C GLY A 114 26.76 20.55 -19.48
N ARG A 115 26.23 19.95 -20.57
CA ARG A 115 27.05 19.58 -21.72
C ARG A 115 27.30 20.80 -22.61
N PRO A 116 28.56 21.20 -22.88
CA PRO A 116 28.85 22.21 -23.88
C PRO A 116 28.28 21.75 -25.23
N VAL A 117 27.63 22.66 -25.96
CA VAL A 117 27.21 22.41 -27.34
C VAL A 117 28.45 22.50 -28.22
N ASP A 118 29.28 21.46 -28.16
CA ASP A 118 30.42 21.31 -29.05
C ASP A 118 29.89 20.77 -30.40
N GLY A 119 29.58 21.68 -31.32
CA GLY A 119 29.25 21.28 -32.69
C GLY A 119 28.36 22.23 -33.46
N VAL A 120 28.84 23.44 -33.76
CA VAL A 120 28.52 24.10 -35.02
C VAL A 120 29.84 24.32 -35.76
N PRO A 121 30.22 23.44 -36.71
CA PRO A 121 31.28 23.78 -37.64
C PRO A 121 30.80 24.93 -38.52
N SER A 122 31.66 25.96 -38.60
CA SER A 122 31.52 27.21 -39.37
C SER A 122 31.23 27.01 -40.84
#